data_AF-A0A6G4ZVM4-F1
#
_entry.id   AF-A0A6G4ZVM4-F1
#
_cell.length_a   1.000
_cell.length_b   1.000
_cell.length_c   1.000
_cell.angle_alpha   90.00
_cell.angle_beta   90.00
_cell.angle_gamma   90.00
#
_symmetry.space_group_name_H-M   'P 1'
#
loop_
_entity.id
_entity.type
_entity.pdbx_description
1 polymer ?
#
loop_
_entity_poly.entity_id
_entity_poly.type
_entity_poly.pdbx_seq_one_letter_code
_entity_poly.pdbx_strand_id
1 'polypeptide(L)' 'TCDRCDGQLYQRSDDTKEVIQNRLKVYHEQTAPLIDFYGKKETLQTVDSNQSKEAITLEILKILRS' A
#
# COMPACT_ATOMS: atom_id res chain seq x y z
N THR A 1 8.83 8.39 -19.74
CA THR A 1 9.08 9.79 -19.31
C THR A 1 7.95 10.20 -18.39
N CYS A 2 8.08 11.28 -17.63
CA CYS A 2 7.02 11.74 -16.74
C CYS A 2 5.86 12.32 -17.55
N ASP A 3 4.66 11.77 -17.41
CA ASP A 3 3.46 12.21 -18.13
C ASP A 3 3.04 13.67 -17.85
N ARG A 4 3.65 14.31 -16.83
CA ARG A 4 3.37 15.69 -16.42
C ARG A 4 4.42 16.70 -16.89
N CYS A 5 5.68 16.30 -17.00
CA CYS A 5 6.79 17.24 -17.21
C CYS A 5 7.93 16.70 -18.11
N ASP A 6 7.71 15.57 -18.78
CA ASP A 6 8.66 14.89 -19.66
C ASP A 6 10.00 14.45 -19.01
N GLY A 7 10.15 14.64 -17.71
CA GLY A 7 11.33 14.22 -16.96
C GLY A 7 11.66 12.74 -17.13
N GLN A 8 12.96 12.42 -17.09
CA GLN A 8 13.42 11.05 -17.17
C GLN A 8 13.01 10.28 -15.91
N LEU A 9 12.34 9.14 -16.11
CA LEU A 9 12.04 8.20 -15.04
C LEU A 9 13.22 7.25 -14.86
N TYR A 10 13.43 6.81 -13.62
CA TYR A 10 14.46 5.84 -13.28
C TYR A 10 13.91 4.84 -12.27
N GLN A 11 14.48 3.64 -12.26
CA GLN A 11 14.19 2.63 -11.25
C GLN A 11 14.89 3.03 -9.96
N ARG A 12 14.21 2.95 -8.82
CA ARG A 12 14.85 3.25 -7.55
C ARG A 12 15.93 2.20 -7.28
N SER A 13 17.03 2.61 -6.65
CA SER A 13 18.15 1.72 -6.35
C SER A 13 17.79 0.55 -5.44
N ASP A 14 16.71 0.68 -4.65
CA ASP A 14 16.22 -0.34 -3.72
C ASP A 14 15.15 -1.27 -4.31
N ASP A 15 14.75 -1.09 -5.57
CA ASP A 15 13.79 -1.97 -6.26
C ASP A 15 14.48 -3.23 -6.81
N THR A 16 15.23 -3.93 -5.96
CA THR A 16 15.86 -5.22 -6.26
C THR A 16 15.14 -6.36 -5.55
N LYS A 17 15.20 -7.58 -6.10
CA LYS A 17 14.53 -8.76 -5.53
C LYS A 17 14.92 -8.99 -4.06
N GLU A 18 16.21 -8.91 -3.76
CA GLU A 18 16.74 -9.11 -2.41
C GLU A 18 16.20 -8.07 -1.42
N VAL A 19 16.22 -6.79 -1.81
CA VAL A 19 15.72 -5.70 -0.96
C VAL A 19 14.20 -5.80 -0.77
N ILE A 20 13.45 -6.16 -1.81
CA ILE A 20 11.99 -6.38 -1.72
C ILE A 20 11.68 -7.51 -0.74
N GLN A 21 12.39 -8.64 -0.80
CA GLN A 21 12.21 -9.75 0.12
C GLN A 21 12.47 -9.33 1.57
N ASN A 22 13.56 -8.58 1.81
CA ASN A 22 13.85 -8.05 3.13
C ASN A 22 12.77 -7.07 3.62
N ARG A 23 12.27 -6.18 2.76
CA ARG A 23 11.19 -5.24 3.09
C ARG A 23 9.88 -5.95 3.46
N LEU A 24 9.53 -7.02 2.76
CA LEU A 24 8.36 -7.84 3.10
C LEU A 24 8.52 -8.54 4.45
N LYS A 25 9.71 -9.10 4.73
CA LYS A 25 10.02 -9.68 6.03
C LYS A 25 9.84 -8.66 7.16
N VAL A 26 10.46 -7.48 7.03
CA VAL A 26 10.35 -6.40 8.02
C VAL A 26 8.91 -5.92 8.18
N TYR A 27 8.14 -5.81 7.09
CA TYR A 27 6.71 -5.50 7.16
C TYR A 27 5.94 -6.51 8.01
N HIS A 28 6.16 -7.82 7.80
CA HIS A 28 5.49 -8.86 8.59
C HIS A 28 5.90 -8.83 10.07
N GLU A 29 7.15 -8.52 10.37
CA GLU A 29 7.65 -8.46 11.75
C GLU A 29 7.19 -7.22 12.51
N GLN A 30 7.15 -6.05 11.84
CA GLN A 30 7.00 -4.76 12.51
C GLN A 30 5.68 -4.05 12.22
N THR A 31 5.13 -4.21 11.02
CA THR A 31 3.93 -3.47 10.58
C THR A 31 2.67 -4.32 10.64
N ALA A 32 2.72 -5.59 10.23
CA ALA A 32 1.56 -6.47 10.23
C ALA A 32 0.87 -6.62 11.62
N PRO A 33 1.59 -6.62 12.77
CA PRO A 33 0.94 -6.61 14.09
C PRO A 33 0.03 -5.40 14.36
N LEU A 34 0.19 -4.30 13.60
CA LEU A 34 -0.69 -3.15 13.71
C LEU A 34 -2.12 -3.44 13.23
N ILE A 35 -2.32 -4.48 12.39
CA ILE A 35 -3.64 -4.95 11.98
C ILE A 35 -4.46 -5.34 13.22
N ASP A 36 -3.89 -6.17 14.10
CA ASP A 36 -4.54 -6.58 15.35
C ASP A 36 -4.77 -5.39 16.28
N PHE A 37 -3.79 -4.48 16.36
CA PHE A 37 -3.90 -3.29 17.22
C PHE A 37 -5.06 -2.39 16.81
N TYR A 38 -5.18 -2.03 15.52
CA TYR A 38 -6.28 -1.20 15.03
C TYR A 38 -7.61 -1.95 14.93
N GLY A 39 -7.56 -3.27 14.72
CA GLY A 39 -8.74 -4.14 14.78
C GLY A 39 -9.39 -4.11 16.17
N LYS A 40 -8.59 -4.21 17.24
CA LYS A 40 -9.08 -4.09 18.63
C LYS A 40 -9.64 -2.72 18.99
N LYS A 41 -9.28 -1.67 18.25
CA LYS A 41 -9.81 -0.32 18.43
C LYS A 41 -11.09 -0.07 17.65
N GLU A 42 -11.55 -1.03 16.85
CA GLU A 42 -12.72 -0.90 15.97
C GLU A 42 -12.60 0.25 14.96
N THR A 43 -11.38 0.70 14.67
CA THR A 43 -11.09 1.77 13.70
C THR A 43 -10.52 1.26 12.38
N LEU A 44 -10.21 -0.05 12.30
CA LEU A 44 -9.63 -0.64 11.10
C LEU A 44 -10.71 -0.85 10.03
N GLN A 45 -10.44 -0.35 8.82
CA GLN A 45 -11.23 -0.63 7.63
C GLN A 45 -10.33 -1.35 6.61
N THR A 46 -10.79 -2.49 6.09
CA THR A 46 -10.03 -3.33 5.16
C THR A 46 -10.54 -3.12 3.74
N VAL A 47 -9.61 -3.04 2.77
CA VAL A 47 -9.89 -2.86 1.34
C VAL A 47 -9.10 -3.89 0.54
N ASP A 48 -9.74 -4.54 -0.45
CA ASP A 48 -9.05 -5.49 -1.34
C ASP A 48 -8.23 -4.75 -2.42
N SER A 49 -6.91 -4.83 -2.31
CA SER A 49 -5.97 -4.17 -3.22
C SER A 49 -5.67 -4.93 -4.52
N ASN A 50 -6.33 -6.07 -4.78
CA ASN A 50 -6.15 -6.84 -6.03
C ASN A 50 -7.09 -6.42 -7.16
N GLN A 51 -7.91 -5.39 -6.95
CA GLN A 51 -8.84 -4.85 -7.95
C GLN A 51 -8.20 -3.74 -8.82
N SER A 52 -8.96 -3.16 -9.75
CA SER A 52 -8.49 -2.01 -10.51
C SER A 52 -8.33 -0.77 -9.62
N LYS A 53 -7.50 0.19 -10.05
CA LYS A 53 -7.27 1.45 -9.32
C LYS A 53 -8.58 2.20 -9.09
N GLU A 54 -9.48 2.18 -10.06
CA GLU A 54 -10.79 2.84 -10.02
C GLU A 54 -11.69 2.17 -8.98
N ALA A 55 -11.76 0.84 -8.97
CA ALA A 55 -12.55 0.08 -8.00
C ALA A 55 -12.05 0.33 -6.56
N ILE A 56 -10.74 0.25 -6.33
CA ILE A 56 -10.12 0.53 -5.03
C ILE A 56 -10.41 1.96 -4.57
N THR A 57 -10.30 2.93 -5.47
CA THR A 57 -10.57 4.36 -5.15
C THR A 57 -12.02 4.56 -4.71
N LEU A 58 -12.98 3.93 -5.40
CA LEU A 58 -14.39 4.01 -5.05
C LEU A 58 -14.68 3.37 -3.68
N GLU A 59 -14.06 2.22 -3.40
CA GLU A 59 -14.19 1.53 -2.13
C GLU A 59 -13.68 2.39 -0.96
N ILE A 60 -12.49 2.99 -1.11
CA ILE A 60 -11.92 3.89 -0.11
C ILE A 60 -12.83 5.12 0.12
N LEU A 61 -13.34 5.74 -0.95
CA LEU A 61 -14.24 6.90 -0.82
C LEU A 61 -15.57 6.55 -0.15
N LYS A 62 -16.07 5.32 -0.35
CA LYS A 62 -17.28 4.84 0.33
C LYS A 62 -17.05 4.73 1.84
N ILE A 63 -15.91 4.19 2.26
CA ILE A 63 -15.51 4.08 3.67
C ILE A 63 -15.33 5.45 4.33
N LEU A 64 -14.73 6.42 3.64
CA LEU A 64 -14.50 7.75 4.21
C LEU A 64 -15.76 8.61 4.35
N ARG A 65 -16.86 8.22 3.69
CA ARG A 65 -18.13 8.96 3.69
C ARG A 65 -19.19 8.32 4.59
N SER A 66 -18.90 7.18 5.22
CA SER A 66 -19.75 6.55 6.24
C SER A 66 -19.53 7.18 7.61
#